data_AF-A0A522SJ75-F1
#
_entry.id   AF-A0A522SJ75-F1
#
_cell.length_a   1.000
_cell.length_b   1.000
_cell.length_c   1.000
_cell.angle_alpha   90.00
_cell.angle_beta   90.00
_cell.angle_gamma   90.00
#
_symmetry.space_group_name_H-M   'P 1'
#
loop_
_entity.id
_entity.type
_entity.pdbx_description
1 polymer ?
#
loop_
_entity_poly.entity_id
_entity_poly.type
_entity_poly.pdbx_seq_one_letter_code
_entity_poly.pdbx_strand_id
1 'polypeptide(L)'
;MNIVQTLIVLTAVTAAVTPCAAGAAETCRVNVRISHGDRVVTDQDLLPQPGAPAHLKMDDVDGLDLALEVERLPQGWVRGRATATAPGRSSVTAVTFRPGQPATMALDNLRLTLTVDQGGC
;
A
#
# COMPACT_ATOMS: atom_id res chain seq x y z
N MET A 1 -43.05 -6.50 60.19
CA MET A 1 -43.62 -6.32 58.83
C MET A 1 -42.90 -5.16 58.16
N ASN A 2 -42.55 -5.33 56.88
CA ASN A 2 -41.95 -4.40 55.89
C ASN A 2 -40.50 -3.97 56.20
N ILE A 3 -39.44 -4.58 55.65
CA ILE A 3 -38.98 -4.67 54.25
C ILE A 3 -38.95 -3.30 53.54
N VAL A 4 -37.77 -2.68 53.44
CA VAL A 4 -37.24 -2.10 52.18
C VAL A 4 -35.70 -2.15 52.24
N GLN A 5 -35.12 -3.14 51.56
CA GLN A 5 -33.73 -3.14 51.12
C GLN A 5 -33.53 -2.01 50.10
N THR A 6 -32.51 -1.17 50.29
CA THR A 6 -31.95 -0.35 49.20
C THR A 6 -30.53 -0.84 48.96
N LEU A 7 -30.39 -1.76 48.00
CA LEU A 7 -29.12 -2.29 47.54
C LEU A 7 -28.58 -1.32 46.47
N ILE A 8 -27.59 -0.50 46.81
CA ILE A 8 -26.87 0.31 45.83
C ILE A 8 -25.76 -0.57 45.26
N VAL A 9 -25.99 -1.11 44.07
CA VAL A 9 -24.98 -1.84 43.30
C VAL A 9 -24.05 -0.81 42.66
N LEU A 10 -22.86 -0.60 43.24
CA LEU A 10 -21.77 0.10 42.55
C LEU A 10 -21.10 -0.89 41.57
N THR A 11 -21.60 -0.92 40.34
CA THR A 11 -20.87 -1.53 39.22
C THR A 11 -19.98 -0.44 38.62
N ALA A 12 -18.72 -0.37 39.03
CA ALA A 12 -17.73 0.47 38.37
C ALA A 12 -17.35 -0.20 37.03
N VAL A 13 -17.76 0.47 35.96
CA VAL A 13 -17.66 0.06 34.56
C VAL A 13 -16.23 0.26 34.04
N THR A 14 -15.66 -0.82 33.52
CA THR A 14 -14.63 -0.95 32.48
C THR A 14 -13.28 -0.23 32.65
N ALA A 15 -12.26 -0.99 33.06
CA ALA A 15 -10.90 -0.80 32.55
C ALA A 15 -10.79 -1.47 31.17
N ALA A 16 -11.24 -0.79 30.11
CA ALA A 16 -10.93 -1.19 28.75
C ALA A 16 -9.54 -0.65 28.37
N VAL A 17 -8.50 -1.29 28.89
CA VAL A 17 -7.14 -1.18 28.34
C VAL A 17 -7.06 -2.05 27.11
N THR A 18 -7.47 -1.49 25.97
CA THR A 18 -7.05 -1.99 24.67
C THR A 18 -6.25 -0.87 24.02
N PRO A 19 -4.91 -0.83 24.12
CA PRO A 19 -4.14 -0.18 23.09
C PRO A 19 -4.34 -1.04 21.85
N CYS A 20 -5.43 -0.79 21.12
CA CYS A 20 -5.53 -1.20 19.73
C CYS A 20 -4.58 -0.28 18.97
N ALA A 21 -3.28 -0.50 19.13
CA ALA A 21 -2.29 -0.18 18.12
C ALA A 21 -2.32 -1.30 17.07
N ALA A 22 -3.51 -1.66 16.60
CA ALA A 22 -3.63 -2.06 15.22
C ALA A 22 -3.38 -0.77 14.46
N GLY A 23 -2.12 -0.49 14.13
CA GLY A 23 -1.81 0.51 13.12
C GLY A 23 -2.68 0.14 11.94
N ALA A 24 -3.70 0.95 11.66
CA ALA A 24 -4.44 0.84 10.43
C ALA A 24 -3.36 0.89 9.37
N ALA A 25 -3.15 -0.24 8.69
CA ALA A 25 -2.20 -0.29 7.62
C ALA A 25 -2.87 0.53 6.52
N GLU A 26 -2.57 1.83 6.49
CA GLU A 26 -3.20 2.80 5.62
C GLU A 26 -2.92 2.38 4.18
N THR A 27 -3.97 2.00 3.46
CA THR A 27 -3.89 1.66 2.06
C THR A 27 -3.53 2.91 1.29
N CYS A 28 -2.36 2.90 0.64
CA CYS A 28 -1.95 4.06 -0.13
C CYS A 28 -2.65 4.07 -1.50
N ARG A 29 -3.27 5.17 -1.96
CA ARG A 29 -3.64 5.29 -3.38
C ARG A 29 -2.39 5.66 -4.18
N VAL A 30 -2.10 4.86 -5.20
CA VAL A 30 -0.89 4.96 -6.01
C VAL A 30 -1.28 4.96 -7.47
N ASN A 31 -0.98 6.04 -8.16
CA ASN A 31 -0.99 6.06 -9.61
C ASN A 31 0.31 5.45 -10.13
N VAL A 32 0.18 4.50 -11.05
CA VAL A 32 1.29 3.79 -11.67
C VAL A 32 1.18 3.93 -13.17
N ARG A 33 2.19 4.58 -13.74
CA ARG A 33 2.38 4.64 -15.18
C ARG A 33 3.57 3.79 -15.58
N ILE A 34 3.36 2.88 -16.53
CA ILE A 34 4.38 1.99 -17.06
C ILE A 34 4.61 2.36 -18.52
N SER A 35 5.86 2.53 -18.89
CA SER A 35 6.26 2.87 -20.26
C SER A 35 7.32 1.89 -20.77
N HIS A 36 7.23 1.55 -22.04
CA HIS A 36 8.22 0.76 -22.76
C HIS A 36 8.73 1.60 -23.93
N GLY A 37 9.99 2.04 -23.87
CA GLY A 37 10.50 3.11 -24.74
C GLY A 37 9.69 4.40 -24.55
N ASP A 38 9.18 4.96 -25.64
CA ASP A 38 8.39 6.20 -25.65
C ASP A 38 6.87 5.96 -25.53
N ARG A 39 6.42 4.70 -25.44
CA ARG A 39 4.99 4.34 -25.37
C ARG A 39 4.59 4.04 -23.92
N VAL A 40 3.47 4.63 -23.48
CA VAL A 40 2.78 4.22 -22.26
C VAL A 40 2.02 2.93 -22.54
N VAL A 41 2.29 1.88 -21.77
CA VAL A 41 1.65 0.56 -21.90
C VAL A 41 0.56 0.33 -20.85
N THR A 42 0.65 1.01 -19.71
CA THR A 42 -0.35 1.00 -18.64
C THR A 42 -0.31 2.32 -17.89
N ASP A 43 -1.48 2.84 -17.52
CA ASP A 43 -1.64 3.93 -16.57
C ASP A 43 -2.87 3.60 -15.71
N GLN A 44 -2.64 3.32 -14.42
CA GLN A 44 -3.69 2.83 -13.54
C GLN A 44 -3.52 3.32 -12.11
N ASP A 45 -4.64 3.57 -11.46
CA ASP A 45 -4.69 3.83 -10.02
C ASP A 45 -4.88 2.52 -9.27
N LEU A 46 -4.07 2.32 -8.24
CA LEU A 46 -4.07 1.14 -7.41
C LEU A 46 -4.25 1.55 -5.95
N LEU A 47 -4.83 0.65 -5.18
CA LEU A 47 -4.80 0.70 -3.72
C LEU A 47 -4.10 -0.56 -3.23
N PRO A 48 -2.75 -0.61 -3.24
CA PRO A 48 -2.01 -1.75 -2.74
C PRO A 48 -2.36 -1.99 -1.27
N GLN A 49 -2.67 -3.24 -0.94
CA GLN A 49 -2.87 -3.60 0.45
C GLN A 49 -1.50 -3.74 1.12
N PRO A 50 -1.31 -3.21 2.33
CA PRO A 50 -0.05 -3.34 3.05
C PRO A 50 0.32 -4.81 3.24
N GLY A 51 1.56 -5.14 2.86
CA GLY A 51 2.06 -6.52 2.92
C GLY A 51 1.56 -7.44 1.82
N ALA A 52 0.80 -6.94 0.83
CA ALA A 52 0.35 -7.71 -0.32
C ALA A 52 0.71 -7.00 -1.64
N PRO A 53 1.37 -7.69 -2.58
CA PRO A 53 1.66 -7.14 -3.89
C PRO A 53 0.38 -6.88 -4.69
N ALA A 54 0.26 -5.68 -5.25
CA ALA A 54 -0.73 -5.34 -6.26
C ALA A 54 -0.21 -5.77 -7.63
N HIS A 55 -0.91 -6.70 -8.29
CA HIS A 55 -0.57 -7.11 -9.64
C HIS A 55 -1.00 -6.06 -10.66
N LEU A 56 -0.08 -5.69 -11.53
CA LEU A 56 -0.24 -4.69 -12.57
C LEU A 56 -0.59 -5.42 -13.87
N LYS A 57 -1.74 -5.10 -14.46
CA LYS A 57 -2.05 -5.56 -15.81
C LYS A 57 -1.29 -4.72 -16.83
N MET A 58 -0.74 -5.37 -17.85
CA MET A 58 -0.13 -4.69 -18.99
C MET A 58 -0.77 -5.21 -20.27
N ASP A 59 -1.23 -4.30 -21.11
CA ASP A 59 -2.02 -4.65 -22.29
C ASP A 59 -1.17 -5.15 -23.47
N ASP A 60 0.13 -4.82 -23.51
CA ASP A 60 1.00 -5.01 -24.68
C ASP A 60 2.27 -5.85 -24.45
N VAL A 61 2.44 -6.48 -23.28
CA VAL A 61 3.65 -7.28 -22.97
C VAL A 61 3.26 -8.66 -22.48
N ASP A 62 3.24 -9.60 -23.41
CA ASP A 62 2.90 -11.00 -23.12
C ASP A 62 3.94 -11.66 -22.21
N GLY A 63 3.46 -12.41 -21.22
CA GLY A 63 4.27 -13.27 -20.36
C GLY A 63 5.04 -12.54 -19.25
N LEU A 64 4.82 -11.24 -19.05
CA LEU A 64 5.42 -10.48 -17.96
C LEU A 64 4.39 -10.17 -16.87
N ASP A 65 4.54 -10.77 -15.69
CA ASP A 65 3.77 -10.41 -14.49
C ASP A 65 4.52 -9.34 -13.72
N LEU A 66 3.84 -8.22 -13.45
CA LEU A 66 4.38 -7.12 -12.69
C LEU A 66 3.63 -7.01 -11.36
N ALA A 67 4.37 -7.04 -10.27
CA ALA A 67 3.83 -6.86 -8.92
C ALA A 67 4.40 -5.57 -8.32
N LEU A 68 3.54 -4.76 -7.70
CA LEU A 68 3.92 -3.56 -6.97
C LEU A 68 3.55 -3.68 -5.50
N GLU A 69 4.52 -3.47 -4.64
CA GLU A 69 4.32 -3.29 -3.21
C GLU A 69 4.63 -1.84 -2.84
N VAL A 70 3.79 -1.27 -1.97
CA VAL A 70 4.01 0.08 -1.45
C VAL A 70 3.94 0.02 0.07
N GLU A 71 4.99 0.53 0.71
CA GLU A 71 5.15 0.55 2.15
C GLU A 71 5.39 1.99 2.61
N ARG A 72 4.66 2.42 3.64
CA ARG A 72 4.92 3.68 4.32
C ARG A 72 6.11 3.51 5.27
N LEU A 73 7.13 4.33 5.09
CA LEU A 73 8.30 4.39 5.94
C LEU A 73 8.11 5.44 7.06
N PRO A 74 8.90 5.36 8.14
CA PRO A 74 8.94 6.43 9.15
C PRO A 74 9.21 7.80 8.52
N GLN A 75 8.75 8.86 9.18
CA GLN A 75 8.94 10.26 8.76
C GLN A 75 8.19 10.67 7.47
N GLY A 76 7.15 9.91 7.09
CA GLY A 76 6.27 10.26 5.97
C GLY A 76 6.84 9.97 4.58
N TRP A 77 7.88 9.14 4.50
CA TRP A 77 8.38 8.62 3.22
C TRP A 77 7.59 7.39 2.80
N VAL A 78 7.66 7.08 1.51
CA VAL A 78 7.06 5.88 0.93
C VAL A 78 8.12 5.13 0.15
N ARG A 79 8.13 3.81 0.30
CA ARG A 79 8.92 2.90 -0.53
C ARG A 79 7.99 2.19 -1.49
N GLY A 80 8.22 2.37 -2.79
CA GLY A 80 7.62 1.53 -3.82
C GLY A 80 8.63 0.46 -4.23
N ARG A 81 8.21 -0.80 -4.24
CA ARG A 81 8.99 -1.95 -4.72
C ARG A 81 8.24 -2.61 -5.86
N ALA A 82 8.86 -2.71 -7.03
CA ALA A 82 8.30 -3.40 -8.18
C ALA A 82 9.10 -4.67 -8.48
N THR A 83 8.37 -5.74 -8.79
CA THR A 83 8.92 -7.02 -9.21
C THR A 83 8.36 -7.36 -10.58
N ALA A 84 9.25 -7.72 -11.50
CA ALA A 84 8.91 -8.25 -12.80
C ALA A 84 9.25 -9.73 -12.86
N THR A 85 8.31 -10.55 -13.29
CA THR A 85 8.49 -12.00 -13.42
C THR A 85 8.14 -12.42 -14.84
N ALA A 86 9.09 -13.04 -15.51
CA ALA A 86 8.96 -13.65 -16.83
C ALA A 86 9.39 -15.13 -16.76
N PRO A 87 9.06 -15.97 -17.76
CA PRO A 87 9.51 -17.36 -17.78
C PRO A 87 11.04 -17.48 -17.65
N GLY A 88 11.50 -18.03 -16.51
CA GLY A 88 12.92 -18.24 -16.23
C GLY A 88 13.71 -17.01 -15.77
N ARG A 89 13.06 -15.86 -15.54
CA ARG A 89 13.73 -14.62 -15.10
C ARG A 89 12.85 -13.80 -14.15
N SER A 90 13.46 -13.25 -13.10
CA SER A 90 12.82 -12.26 -12.23
C SER A 90 13.75 -11.09 -11.97
N SER A 91 13.19 -9.88 -11.96
CA SER A 91 13.89 -8.62 -11.71
C SER A 91 13.15 -7.86 -10.62
N VAL A 92 13.88 -7.22 -9.72
CA VAL A 92 13.30 -6.44 -8.62
C VAL A 92 13.97 -5.09 -8.56
N THR A 93 13.18 -4.04 -8.35
CA THR A 93 13.66 -2.68 -8.13
C THR A 93 12.83 -2.01 -7.04
N ALA A 94 13.42 -1.00 -6.38
CA ALA A 94 12.74 -0.24 -5.35
C ALA A 94 13.20 1.22 -5.35
N VAL A 95 12.30 2.12 -5.00
CA VAL A 95 12.57 3.55 -4.85
C VAL A 95 11.89 4.08 -3.60
N THR A 96 12.55 5.03 -2.94
CA THR A 96 11.98 5.74 -1.79
C THR A 96 11.73 7.19 -2.18
N PHE A 97 10.54 7.70 -1.90
CA PHE A 97 10.08 9.01 -2.35
C PHE A 97 9.03 9.58 -1.40
N ARG A 98 8.67 10.86 -1.58
CA ARG A 98 7.64 11.52 -0.80
C ARG A 98 6.28 11.43 -1.50
N PRO A 99 5.16 11.35 -0.76
CA PRO A 99 3.83 11.50 -1.34
C PRO A 99 3.71 12.79 -2.17
N GLY A 100 3.00 12.69 -3.30
CA GLY A 100 2.82 13.76 -4.28
C GLY A 100 4.03 14.01 -5.19
N GLN A 101 5.17 13.35 -4.98
CA GLN A 101 6.30 13.43 -5.90
C GLN A 101 6.33 12.18 -6.80
N PRO A 102 6.44 12.36 -8.13
CA PRO A 102 6.62 11.23 -9.02
C PRO A 102 8.01 10.61 -8.81
N ALA A 103 8.05 9.30 -8.67
CA ALA A 103 9.27 8.53 -8.55
C ALA A 103 9.39 7.53 -9.71
N THR A 104 10.55 7.49 -10.34
CA THR A 104 10.77 6.61 -11.50
C THR A 104 11.70 5.47 -11.14
N MET A 105 11.34 4.27 -11.56
CA MET A 105 12.14 3.05 -11.47
C MET A 105 12.36 2.47 -12.87
N ALA A 106 13.57 1.97 -13.11
CA ALA A 106 13.85 1.14 -14.26
C ALA A 106 13.73 -0.33 -13.84
N LEU A 107 13.02 -1.12 -14.65
CA LEU A 107 12.83 -2.55 -14.45
C LEU A 107 12.95 -3.23 -15.82
N ASP A 108 14.13 -3.77 -16.09
CA ASP A 108 14.51 -4.24 -17.43
C ASP A 108 14.33 -3.15 -18.51
N ASN A 109 13.48 -3.40 -19.51
CA ASN A 109 13.13 -2.48 -20.59
C ASN A 109 11.96 -1.55 -20.22
N LEU A 110 11.41 -1.67 -19.02
CA LEU A 110 10.27 -0.88 -18.56
C LEU A 110 10.72 0.27 -17.68
N ARG A 111 10.00 1.38 -17.82
CA ARG A 111 10.07 2.54 -16.94
C ARG A 111 8.76 2.64 -16.19
N LEU A 112 8.82 2.47 -14.87
CA LEU A 112 7.67 2.62 -13.99
C LEU A 112 7.76 3.98 -13.31
N THR A 113 6.71 4.78 -13.39
CA THR A 113 6.57 6.03 -12.64
C THR A 113 5.44 5.86 -11.64
N LEU A 114 5.78 6.04 -10.37
CA LEU A 114 4.88 5.93 -9.23
C LEU A 114 4.57 7.32 -8.70
N THR A 115 3.30 7.60 -8.43
CA THR A 115 2.89 8.79 -7.67
C THR A 115 1.90 8.36 -6.61
N VAL A 116 2.22 8.62 -5.34
CA VAL A 116 1.32 8.36 -4.21
C VAL A 116 0.55 9.64 -3.92
N ASP A 117 -0.76 9.56 -3.74
CA ASP A 117 -1.57 10.74 -3.42
C ASP A 117 -1.16 11.38 -2.09
N GLN A 118 -1.12 12.71 -2.03
CA GLN A 118 -0.68 13.45 -0.83
C GLN A 118 -1.60 13.25 0.38
N GLY A 119 -2.89 12.96 0.16
CA GLY A 119 -3.84 12.60 1.21
C GLY A 119 -4.18 11.11 1.25
N GLY A 120 -3.46 10.31 0.45
CA GLY A 120 -3.85 8.96 0.12
C GLY A 120 -3.00 7.91 0.81
N CYS A 121 -2.53 8.16 2.02
CA CYS A 121 -2.47 7.25 3.15
C CYS A 121 -2.43 8.13 4.41
#